data_AF-A0ABD6QU94-F1
#
_entry.id   AF-A0ABD6QU94-F1
#
_cell.length_a   1.000
_cell.length_b   1.000
_cell.length_c   1.000
_cell.angle_alpha   90.00
_cell.angle_beta   90.00
_cell.angle_gamma   90.00
#
_symmetry.space_group_name_H-M   'P 1'
#
loop_
_entity.id
_entity.type
_entity.pdbx_description
1 polymer ?
#
loop_
_entity_poly.entity_id
_entity_poly.type
_entity_poly.pdbx_seq_one_letter_code
_entity_poly.pdbx_strand_id
1 'polypeptide(L)'
;MPYLWLDVDAAPYPHGMRDNAQCPFALNTLRSEAGRWGWSPEPEVYSRLYADAAYLKRASRCPHHRGDWDAVLPAVTSLLAATHVDEGLEQIADRAEAFPAITELDDDDRQLALALVDWYSPIEVYPNNRGELIAVSGQHRICAARIAGAQRVPVWCKPGNPPPPGAVPAQRPI
;
A
#
# COMPACT_ATOMS: atom_id res chain seq x y z
N MET A 1 9.88 -14.76 3.59
CA MET A 1 9.13 -13.94 4.56
C MET A 1 7.73 -13.80 4.01
N PRO A 2 6.71 -14.14 4.79
CA PRO A 2 5.34 -14.10 4.31
C PRO A 2 4.84 -12.66 4.18
N TYR A 3 3.80 -12.47 3.40
CA TYR A 3 2.92 -11.32 3.49
C TYR A 3 2.30 -11.23 4.89
N LEU A 4 2.14 -9.99 5.34
CA LEU A 4 1.47 -9.64 6.59
C LEU A 4 0.32 -8.70 6.28
N TRP A 5 -0.76 -8.78 7.05
CA TRP A 5 -1.77 -7.73 7.08
C TRP A 5 -1.37 -6.67 8.10
N LEU A 6 -1.29 -5.42 7.65
CA LEU A 6 -1.05 -4.26 8.50
C LEU A 6 -2.27 -3.36 8.49
N ASP A 7 -2.71 -2.90 9.67
CA ASP A 7 -3.76 -1.88 9.77
C ASP A 7 -3.31 -0.60 9.06
N VAL A 8 -4.18 -0.04 8.22
CA VAL A 8 -3.84 1.13 7.38
C VAL A 8 -3.46 2.35 8.22
N ASP A 9 -4.06 2.50 9.40
CA ASP A 9 -3.73 3.58 10.34
C ASP A 9 -2.32 3.43 10.93
N ALA A 10 -1.83 2.20 11.06
CA ALA A 10 -0.47 1.91 11.51
C ALA A 10 0.57 1.97 10.37
N ALA A 11 0.13 1.93 9.10
CA ALA A 11 1.02 2.06 7.96
C ALA A 11 1.65 3.47 7.92
N PRO A 12 2.90 3.62 7.45
CA PRO A 12 3.54 4.93 7.39
C PRO A 12 2.86 5.86 6.38
N TYR A 13 2.88 7.16 6.65
CA TYR A 13 2.50 8.15 5.64
C TYR A 13 3.50 8.14 4.46
N PRO A 14 3.04 8.47 3.24
CA PRO A 14 3.95 8.61 2.12
C PRO A 14 4.96 9.72 2.42
N HIS A 15 6.24 9.54 2.10
CA HIS A 15 7.28 10.56 2.38
C HIS A 15 8.28 10.71 1.23
N GLY A 16 8.13 9.93 0.15
CA GLY A 16 9.10 9.82 -0.94
C GLY A 16 8.50 9.76 -2.34
N MET A 17 7.21 10.04 -2.53
CA MET A 17 6.55 10.07 -3.85
C MET A 17 7.00 11.31 -4.65
N ARG A 18 8.28 11.33 -5.07
CA ARG A 18 8.95 12.53 -5.61
C ARG A 18 8.33 13.02 -6.91
N ASP A 19 8.13 12.14 -7.88
CA ASP A 19 7.68 12.50 -9.22
C ASP A 19 6.37 11.84 -9.60
N ASN A 20 5.28 12.45 -9.14
CA ASN A 20 3.94 12.18 -9.68
C ASN A 20 3.12 13.46 -9.67
N ALA A 21 3.20 14.26 -10.74
CA ALA A 21 2.47 15.52 -10.87
C ALA A 21 0.94 15.36 -10.79
N GLN A 22 0.44 14.12 -10.93
CA GLN A 22 -0.98 13.81 -10.88
C GLN A 22 -1.45 13.38 -9.48
N CYS A 23 -0.53 13.09 -8.55
CA CYS A 23 -0.87 12.76 -7.18
C CYS A 23 -0.74 14.00 -6.29
N PRO A 24 -1.82 14.44 -5.62
CA PRO A 24 -1.75 15.53 -4.64
C PRO A 24 -0.76 15.24 -3.51
N PHE A 25 -0.64 13.98 -3.08
CA PHE A 25 0.28 13.60 -1.99
C PHE A 25 1.75 13.49 -2.43
N ALA A 26 2.05 13.69 -3.72
CA ALA A 26 3.43 13.69 -4.19
C ALA A 26 4.23 14.84 -3.57
N LEU A 27 5.51 14.57 -3.25
CA LEU A 27 6.38 15.52 -2.56
C LEU A 27 6.52 16.83 -3.33
N ASN A 28 6.69 16.76 -4.65
CA ASN A 28 6.84 17.95 -5.48
C ASN A 28 5.53 18.75 -5.57
N THR A 29 4.37 18.09 -5.55
CA THR A 29 3.07 18.78 -5.48
C THR A 29 2.94 19.54 -4.15
N LEU A 30 3.21 18.88 -3.02
CA LEU A 30 3.16 19.50 -1.70
C LEU A 30 4.15 20.66 -1.55
N ARG A 31 5.37 20.54 -2.08
CA ARG A 31 6.37 21.61 -2.08
C ARG A 31 5.92 22.82 -2.88
N SER A 32 5.32 22.58 -4.06
CA SER A 32 4.80 23.61 -4.93
C SER A 32 3.66 24.37 -4.25
N GLU A 33 2.67 23.65 -3.69
CA GLU A 33 1.53 24.25 -2.98
C GLU A 33 1.94 25.03 -1.72
N ALA A 34 2.95 24.54 -1.00
CA ALA A 34 3.46 25.21 0.19
C ALA A 34 4.46 26.35 -0.11
N GLY A 35 4.95 26.46 -1.34
CA GLY A 35 6.04 27.39 -1.71
C GLY A 35 7.37 27.09 -1.02
N ARG A 36 7.66 25.82 -0.70
CA ARG A 36 8.82 25.39 0.11
C ARG A 36 9.70 24.40 -0.63
N TRP A 37 10.73 24.89 -1.32
CA TRP A 37 11.74 24.04 -1.95
C TRP A 37 12.67 23.40 -0.89
N GLY A 38 12.99 22.12 -1.05
CA GLY A 38 13.87 21.38 -0.11
C GLY A 38 13.18 20.90 1.18
N TRP A 39 11.92 21.28 1.41
CA TRP A 39 11.15 20.84 2.57
C TRP A 39 10.60 19.41 2.40
N SER A 40 10.49 18.65 3.48
CA SER A 40 9.77 17.37 3.49
C SER A 40 8.60 17.46 4.49
N PRO A 41 7.37 17.09 4.08
CA PRO A 41 6.21 17.07 4.96
C PRO A 41 6.38 16.00 6.05
N GLU A 42 6.16 16.42 7.30
CA GLU A 42 6.11 15.54 8.46
C GLU A 42 4.77 14.79 8.53
N PRO A 43 4.67 13.68 9.29
CA PRO A 43 3.43 12.92 9.49
C PRO A 43 2.19 13.76 9.80
N GLU A 44 2.33 14.81 10.61
CA GLU A 44 1.22 15.69 11.01
C GLU A 44 0.67 16.50 9.84
N VAL A 45 1.50 16.79 8.83
CA VAL A 45 1.06 17.43 7.59
C VAL A 45 0.17 16.47 6.84
N TYR A 46 0.61 15.23 6.64
CA TYR A 46 -0.19 14.21 5.97
C TYR A 46 -1.49 13.93 6.71
N SER A 47 -1.46 13.76 8.03
CA SER A 47 -2.65 13.57 8.85
C SER A 47 -3.71 14.65 8.61
N ARG A 48 -3.31 15.93 8.56
CA ARG A 48 -4.23 17.04 8.25
C ARG A 48 -4.78 16.97 6.83
N LEU A 49 -3.97 16.59 5.85
CA LEU A 49 -4.42 16.44 4.46
C LEU A 49 -5.41 15.28 4.29
N TYR A 50 -5.22 14.18 5.01
CA TYR A 50 -6.19 13.07 5.03
C TYR A 50 -7.49 13.43 5.75
N ALA A 51 -7.50 14.45 6.62
CA ALA A 51 -8.71 14.96 7.25
C ALA A 51 -9.48 15.98 6.37
N ASP A 52 -8.90 16.45 5.26
CA ASP A 52 -9.51 17.43 4.37
C ASP A 52 -10.28 16.74 3.23
N ALA A 53 -11.62 16.79 3.29
CA ALA A 53 -12.49 16.19 2.30
C ALA A 53 -12.29 16.72 0.87
N ALA A 54 -11.94 18.00 0.70
CA ALA A 54 -11.65 18.56 -0.61
C ALA A 54 -10.34 17.99 -1.17
N TYR A 55 -9.35 17.80 -0.29
CA TYR A 55 -8.07 17.18 -0.63
C TYR A 55 -8.25 15.71 -1.02
N LEU A 56 -9.03 14.95 -0.26
CA LEU A 56 -9.37 13.55 -0.56
C LEU A 56 -10.08 13.42 -1.91
N LYS A 57 -11.07 14.29 -2.19
CA LYS A 57 -11.77 14.31 -3.48
C LYS A 57 -10.85 14.61 -4.66
N ARG A 58 -9.81 15.42 -4.45
CA ARG A 58 -8.78 15.66 -5.47
C ARG A 58 -7.89 14.43 -5.63
N ALA A 59 -7.48 13.83 -4.52
CA ALA A 59 -6.60 12.66 -4.50
C ALA A 59 -7.28 11.43 -5.10
N SER A 60 -8.59 11.23 -4.94
CA SER A 60 -9.32 10.10 -5.55
C SER A 60 -9.29 10.10 -7.09
N ARG A 61 -8.87 11.21 -7.71
CA ARG A 61 -8.69 11.31 -9.18
C ARG A 61 -7.29 10.90 -9.65
N CYS A 62 -6.37 10.61 -8.73
CA CYS A 62 -5.05 10.08 -9.10
C CYS A 62 -5.23 8.73 -9.79
N PRO A 63 -4.64 8.50 -10.98
CA PRO A 63 -4.80 7.22 -11.68
C PRO A 63 -4.28 6.00 -10.91
N HIS A 64 -3.40 6.19 -9.91
CA HIS A 64 -2.93 5.11 -9.05
C HIS A 64 -3.91 4.75 -7.91
N HIS A 65 -5.03 5.45 -7.79
CA HIS A 65 -6.07 5.18 -6.79
C HIS A 65 -7.32 4.54 -7.40
N ARG A 66 -7.22 4.03 -8.64
CA ARG A 66 -8.30 3.27 -9.28
C ARG A 66 -8.46 1.89 -8.63
N GLY A 67 -9.63 1.31 -8.84
CA GLY A 67 -10.07 0.05 -8.25
C GLY A 67 -10.89 0.25 -6.97
N ASP A 68 -11.86 -0.62 -6.77
CA ASP A 68 -12.70 -0.74 -5.59
C ASP A 68 -12.03 -1.64 -4.55
N TRP A 69 -11.60 -1.02 -3.45
CA TRP A 69 -10.95 -1.73 -2.35
C TRP A 69 -11.89 -2.73 -1.65
N ASP A 70 -13.19 -2.49 -1.65
CA ASP A 70 -14.17 -3.39 -1.04
C ASP A 70 -14.33 -4.68 -1.84
N ALA A 71 -14.15 -4.62 -3.17
CA ALA A 71 -14.12 -5.80 -4.04
C ALA A 71 -12.76 -6.50 -4.04
N VAL A 72 -11.66 -5.73 -4.05
CA VAL A 72 -10.29 -6.25 -4.18
C VAL A 72 -9.78 -6.93 -2.92
N LEU A 73 -10.01 -6.35 -1.72
CA LEU A 73 -9.46 -6.92 -0.48
C LEU A 73 -9.94 -8.35 -0.19
N PRO A 74 -11.21 -8.72 -0.39
CA PRO A 74 -11.66 -10.11 -0.28
C PRO A 74 -10.93 -11.05 -1.24
N ALA A 75 -10.72 -10.64 -2.50
CA ALA A 75 -10.02 -11.46 -3.49
C ALA A 75 -8.55 -11.71 -3.10
N VAL A 76 -7.84 -10.65 -2.71
CA VAL A 76 -6.45 -10.76 -2.23
C VAL A 76 -6.37 -11.57 -0.94
N THR A 77 -7.34 -11.41 -0.03
CA THR A 77 -7.43 -12.22 1.19
C THR A 77 -7.60 -13.70 0.87
N SER A 78 -8.49 -14.04 -0.07
CA SER A 78 -8.68 -15.42 -0.50
C SER A 78 -7.43 -16.02 -1.16
N LEU A 79 -6.70 -15.24 -1.96
CA LEU A 79 -5.43 -15.66 -2.56
C LEU A 79 -4.39 -15.97 -1.47
N LEU A 80 -4.14 -15.01 -0.56
CA LEU A 80 -3.11 -15.15 0.47
C LEU A 80 -3.44 -16.26 1.46
N ALA A 81 -4.72 -16.47 1.80
CA ALA A 81 -5.15 -17.59 2.63
C ALA A 81 -4.92 -18.96 1.95
N ALA A 82 -4.88 -19.00 0.61
CA ALA A 82 -4.59 -20.20 -0.17
C ALA A 82 -3.08 -20.48 -0.34
N THR A 83 -2.19 -19.57 0.09
CA THR A 83 -0.73 -19.73 -0.03
C THR A 83 -0.08 -20.02 1.33
N HIS A 84 0.95 -20.87 1.34
CA HIS A 84 1.72 -21.18 2.56
C HIS A 84 2.79 -20.15 2.86
N VAL A 85 3.13 -19.96 4.14
CA VAL A 85 4.15 -18.99 4.61
C VAL A 85 5.56 -19.18 4.02
N ASP A 86 5.88 -20.34 3.44
CA ASP A 86 7.14 -20.63 2.75
C ASP A 86 7.10 -20.27 1.25
N GLU A 87 5.94 -19.99 0.67
CA GLU A 87 5.82 -19.51 -0.70
C GLU A 87 6.41 -18.11 -0.85
N GLY A 88 7.25 -17.95 -1.88
CA GLY A 88 7.92 -16.69 -2.20
C GLY A 88 6.99 -15.68 -2.89
N LEU A 89 7.38 -14.41 -2.90
CA LEU A 89 6.59 -13.34 -3.53
C LEU A 89 6.29 -13.62 -5.01
N GLU A 90 7.27 -14.08 -5.77
CA GLU A 90 7.13 -14.40 -7.20
C GLU A 90 6.10 -15.52 -7.42
N GLN A 91 6.13 -16.59 -6.62
CA GLN A 91 5.15 -17.68 -6.68
C GLN A 91 3.72 -17.22 -6.37
N ILE A 92 3.56 -16.32 -5.39
CA ILE A 92 2.27 -15.75 -5.01
C ILE A 92 1.75 -14.84 -6.13
N ALA A 93 2.61 -14.01 -6.71
CA ALA A 93 2.27 -13.14 -7.82
C ALA A 93 1.87 -13.94 -9.07
N ASP A 94 2.63 -14.97 -9.44
CA ASP A 94 2.30 -15.87 -10.55
C ASP A 94 0.95 -16.58 -10.32
N ARG A 95 0.67 -17.00 -9.08
CA ARG A 95 -0.64 -17.58 -8.73
C ARG A 95 -1.76 -16.56 -8.88
N ALA A 96 -1.53 -15.30 -8.51
CA ALA A 96 -2.53 -14.24 -8.55
C ALA A 96 -3.10 -14.04 -9.97
N GLU A 97 -2.24 -14.12 -10.99
CA GLU A 97 -2.59 -13.97 -12.42
C GLU A 97 -3.65 -14.96 -12.90
N ALA A 98 -3.74 -16.13 -12.26
CA ALA A 98 -4.69 -17.19 -12.61
C ALA A 98 -5.70 -17.50 -11.48
N PHE A 99 -5.70 -16.73 -10.39
CA PHE A 99 -6.55 -17.01 -9.24
C PHE A 99 -8.00 -16.57 -9.51
N PRO A 100 -9.01 -17.46 -9.41
CA PRO A 100 -10.39 -17.15 -9.83
C PRO A 100 -10.94 -15.85 -9.26
N ALA A 101 -10.77 -15.63 -7.95
CA ALA A 101 -11.26 -14.43 -7.27
C ALA A 101 -10.62 -13.12 -7.77
N ILE A 102 -9.45 -13.19 -8.41
CA ILE A 102 -8.76 -12.03 -9.02
C ILE A 102 -9.12 -11.94 -10.51
N THR A 103 -9.13 -13.07 -11.23
CA THR A 103 -9.43 -13.10 -12.67
C THR A 103 -10.89 -12.80 -13.03
N GLU A 104 -11.79 -12.80 -12.04
CA GLU A 104 -13.20 -12.42 -12.21
C GLU A 104 -13.48 -10.94 -11.91
N LEU A 105 -12.50 -10.21 -11.34
CA LEU A 105 -12.59 -8.77 -11.15
C LEU A 105 -12.59 -8.02 -12.48
N ASP A 106 -13.14 -6.81 -12.48
CA ASP A 106 -12.99 -5.89 -13.60
C ASP A 106 -11.53 -5.45 -13.79
N ASP A 107 -11.25 -4.75 -14.89
CA ASP A 107 -9.87 -4.43 -15.27
C ASP A 107 -9.13 -3.55 -14.24
N ASP A 108 -9.80 -2.54 -13.68
CA ASP A 108 -9.17 -1.61 -12.71
C ASP A 108 -8.97 -2.33 -11.35
N ASP A 109 -9.95 -3.11 -10.91
CA ASP A 109 -9.90 -3.91 -9.68
C ASP A 109 -8.84 -5.01 -9.76
N ARG A 110 -8.75 -5.70 -10.91
CA ARG A 110 -7.74 -6.72 -11.14
C ARG A 110 -6.34 -6.13 -11.12
N GLN A 111 -6.14 -4.98 -11.77
CA GLN A 111 -4.85 -4.29 -11.73
C GLN A 111 -4.48 -3.90 -10.30
N LEU A 112 -5.43 -3.41 -9.50
CA LEU A 112 -5.19 -3.13 -8.09
C LEU A 112 -4.85 -4.40 -7.31
N ALA A 113 -5.59 -5.50 -7.50
CA ALA A 113 -5.35 -6.78 -6.83
C ALA A 113 -3.95 -7.32 -7.12
N LEU A 114 -3.54 -7.35 -8.40
CA LEU A 114 -2.20 -7.77 -8.83
C LEU A 114 -1.13 -6.83 -8.26
N ALA A 115 -1.38 -5.51 -8.29
CA ALA A 115 -0.46 -4.54 -7.71
C ALA A 115 -0.30 -4.71 -6.19
N LEU A 116 -1.31 -5.21 -5.45
CA LEU A 116 -1.19 -5.45 -4.01
C LEU A 116 -0.29 -6.66 -3.67
N VAL A 117 -0.11 -7.59 -4.60
CA VAL A 117 0.73 -8.79 -4.42
C VAL A 117 1.96 -8.83 -5.34
N ASP A 118 2.26 -7.72 -6.03
CA ASP A 118 3.39 -7.59 -6.94
C ASP A 118 4.72 -7.96 -6.28
N TRP A 119 5.49 -8.84 -6.93
CA TRP A 119 6.73 -9.36 -6.39
C TRP A 119 7.92 -8.42 -6.60
N TYR A 120 7.89 -7.60 -7.64
CA TYR A 120 8.97 -6.68 -7.98
C TYR A 120 8.95 -5.43 -7.10
N SER A 121 7.75 -4.94 -6.81
CA SER A 121 7.48 -3.77 -5.98
C SER A 121 6.34 -4.09 -5.01
N PRO A 122 6.53 -4.93 -3.98
CA PRO A 122 5.52 -5.12 -2.94
C PRO A 122 5.31 -3.83 -2.15
N ILE A 123 4.33 -3.78 -1.24
CA ILE A 123 4.29 -2.74 -0.21
C ILE A 123 5.34 -3.11 0.85
N GLU A 124 6.58 -2.65 0.66
CA GLU A 124 7.69 -2.95 1.56
C GLU A 124 7.73 -1.94 2.71
N VAL A 125 7.60 -2.45 3.94
CA VAL A 125 7.66 -1.66 5.17
C VAL A 125 8.63 -2.27 6.18
N TYR A 126 9.41 -1.42 6.84
CA TYR A 126 10.30 -1.82 7.94
C TYR A 126 10.65 -0.61 8.81
N PRO A 127 11.07 -0.81 10.07
CA PRO A 127 11.51 0.29 10.92
C PRO A 127 12.88 0.82 10.48
N ASN A 128 13.04 2.13 10.45
CA ASN A 128 14.32 2.79 10.22
C ASN A 128 15.23 2.71 11.47
N ASN A 129 16.44 3.28 11.39
CA ASN A 129 17.40 3.30 12.51
C ASN A 129 16.91 4.03 13.78
N ARG A 130 15.80 4.79 13.70
CA ARG A 130 15.14 5.47 14.82
C ARG A 130 13.94 4.68 15.36
N GLY A 131 13.65 3.52 14.79
CA GLY A 131 12.49 2.69 15.13
C GLY A 131 11.17 3.14 14.48
N GLU A 132 11.21 4.15 13.61
CA GLU A 132 10.02 4.65 12.91
C GLU A 132 9.72 3.76 11.71
N LEU A 133 8.47 3.33 11.55
CA LEU A 133 8.06 2.54 10.39
C LEU A 133 8.14 3.41 9.13
N ILE A 134 8.76 2.90 8.08
CA ILE A 134 8.85 3.56 6.77
C ILE A 134 8.37 2.61 5.66
N ALA A 135 7.83 3.18 4.58
CA ALA A 135 7.52 2.45 3.35
C ALA A 135 8.54 2.80 2.26
N VAL A 136 9.27 1.80 1.79
CA VAL A 136 10.29 1.98 0.73
C VAL A 136 9.69 1.84 -0.65
N SER A 137 8.63 1.04 -0.78
CA SER A 137 7.81 0.89 -1.99
C SER A 137 6.33 0.84 -1.62
N GLY A 138 5.45 0.95 -2.62
CA GLY A 138 4.01 0.85 -2.40
C GLY A 138 3.32 2.06 -1.74
N GLN A 139 3.99 3.21 -1.63
CA GLN A 139 3.43 4.42 -1.01
C GLN A 139 2.09 4.86 -1.63
N HIS A 140 1.92 4.77 -2.96
CA HIS A 140 0.63 5.05 -3.60
C HIS A 140 -0.47 4.07 -3.21
N ARG A 141 -0.14 2.78 -3.01
CA ARG A 141 -1.13 1.78 -2.58
C ARG A 141 -1.57 2.02 -1.14
N ILE A 142 -0.65 2.39 -0.24
CA ILE A 142 -1.00 2.82 1.12
C ILE A 142 -1.88 4.09 1.09
N CYS A 143 -1.52 5.05 0.23
CA CYS A 143 -2.30 6.27 0.06
C CYS A 143 -3.73 5.99 -0.46
N ALA A 144 -3.86 5.15 -1.48
CA ALA A 144 -5.14 4.69 -2.01
C ALA A 144 -5.97 3.98 -0.94
N ALA A 145 -5.36 3.06 -0.18
CA ALA A 145 -6.01 2.36 0.93
C ALA A 145 -6.62 3.32 1.95
N ARG A 146 -5.83 4.33 2.38
CA ARG A 146 -6.28 5.37 3.31
C ARG A 146 -7.47 6.16 2.77
N ILE A 147 -7.42 6.55 1.49
CA ILE A 147 -8.51 7.31 0.84
C ILE A 147 -9.78 6.46 0.72
N ALA A 148 -9.62 5.17 0.39
CA ALA A 148 -10.73 4.23 0.27
C ALA A 148 -11.32 3.80 1.62
N GLY A 149 -10.67 4.15 2.76
CA GLY A 149 -11.12 3.71 4.07
C GLY A 149 -10.87 2.23 4.34
N ALA A 150 -9.94 1.61 3.61
CA ALA A 150 -9.53 0.23 3.82
C ALA A 150 -8.99 0.04 5.25
N GLN A 151 -9.38 -1.05 5.92
CA GLN A 151 -8.90 -1.32 7.27
C GLN A 151 -7.45 -1.83 7.27
N ARG A 152 -7.08 -2.64 6.28
CA ARG A 152 -5.79 -3.32 6.21
C ARG A 152 -5.21 -3.33 4.80
N VAL A 153 -3.89 -3.41 4.72
CA VAL A 153 -3.12 -3.59 3.48
C VAL A 153 -2.18 -4.77 3.60
N PRO A 154 -1.96 -5.55 2.52
CA PRO A 154 -0.94 -6.58 2.52
C PRO A 154 0.42 -5.89 2.41
N VAL A 155 1.32 -6.23 3.33
CA VAL A 155 2.66 -5.69 3.36
C VAL A 155 3.69 -6.80 3.41
N TRP A 156 4.88 -6.48 2.94
CA TRP A 156 6.02 -7.37 3.03
C TRP A 156 7.13 -6.73 3.83
N CYS A 157 7.81 -7.53 4.64
CA CYS A 157 8.99 -7.11 5.38
C CYS A 157 10.18 -7.93 4.91
N LYS A 158 11.26 -7.24 4.53
CA LYS A 158 12.48 -7.87 4.05
C LYS A 158 13.07 -8.81 5.10
N PRO A 159 13.56 -10.02 4.71
CA PRO A 159 14.24 -10.92 5.62
C PRO A 159 15.32 -10.21 6.45
N GLY A 160 15.32 -10.44 7.75
CA GLY A 160 16.23 -9.80 8.71
C GLY A 160 15.70 -8.52 9.36
N ASN A 161 14.60 -7.94 8.86
CA ASN A 161 13.88 -6.87 9.55
C ASN A 161 12.76 -7.44 10.43
N PRO A 162 12.48 -6.84 11.60
CA PRO A 162 11.33 -7.22 12.40
C PRO A 162 10.02 -6.87 11.68
N PRO A 163 8.94 -7.65 11.88
CA PRO A 163 7.63 -7.30 11.34
C PRO A 163 7.13 -5.97 11.93
N PRO A 164 6.29 -5.22 11.20
CA PRO A 164 5.66 -4.03 11.74
C PRO A 164 4.82 -4.36 13.00
N PRO A 165 4.79 -3.47 14.01
CA PRO A 165 3.94 -3.66 15.18
C PRO A 165 2.47 -3.86 14.79
N GLY A 166 1.82 -4.88 15.36
CA GLY A 166 0.41 -5.19 15.10
C GLY A 166 0.14 -5.92 13.79
N ALA A 167 1.16 -6.15 12.94
CA ALA A 167 0.98 -6.91 11.71
C ALA A 167 0.68 -8.39 12.01
N VAL A 168 -0.24 -8.98 11.26
CA VAL A 168 -0.63 -10.40 11.41
C VAL A 168 -0.31 -11.20 10.14
N PRO A 169 -0.01 -12.50 10.23
CA PRO A 169 0.23 -13.32 9.03
C PRO A 169 -0.94 -13.27 8.05
N ALA A 170 -0.64 -13.07 6.76
CA ALA A 170 -1.65 -13.13 5.70
C ALA A 170 -1.79 -14.53 5.08
N GLN A 171 -0.76 -15.36 5.25
CA GLN A 171 -0.65 -16.70 4.69
C GLN A 171 -0.93 -17.77 5.75
N ARG A 172 -1.33 -18.97 5.32
CA ARG A 172 -1.58 -20.09 6.24
C ARG A 172 -0.26 -20.64 6.81
N PRO A 173 -0.25 -21.09 8.08
CA PRO A 173 0.89 -21.78 8.66
C PRO A 173 1.19 -23.10 7.91
N ILE A 174 2.38 -23.64 8.19
CA ILE A 174 2.78 -24.99 7.76
C ILE A 174 1.97 -26.03 8.54
#